data_AF-A0A7R9T3C1-F1
#
_entry.id   AF-A0A7R9T3C1-F1
#
_cell.length_a   1.000
_cell.length_b   1.000
_cell.length_c   1.000
_cell.angle_alpha   90.00
_cell.angle_beta   90.00
_cell.angle_gamma   90.00
#
_symmetry.space_group_name_H-M   'P 1'
#
loop_
_entity.id
_entity.type
_entity.pdbx_description
1 polymer ?
#
loop_
_entity_poly.entity_id
_entity_poly.type
_entity_poly.pdbx_seq_one_letter_code
_entity_poly.pdbx_strand_id
1 'polypeptide(L)'
;ADRDARRRTRAMVLNDLGNKIASALRSLNAHVVVDEELLDACLKDITNALLASDVAVPLVVRMKKNIVREVDLDNMASGMNAKKVLERAVFKELTALLNG
;
A
#
# COMPACT_ATOMS: atom_id res chain seq x y z
N ALA A 1 -6.56 -20.06 -30.48
CA ALA A 1 -7.37 -18.93 -29.98
C ALA A 1 -7.20 -18.66 -28.48
N ASP A 2 -7.04 -19.69 -27.62
CA ASP A 2 -7.02 -19.50 -26.14
C ASP A 2 -5.66 -19.07 -25.52
N ARG A 3 -4.54 -19.13 -26.27
CA ARG A 3 -3.21 -18.81 -25.72
C ARG A 3 -2.92 -17.31 -25.57
N ASP A 4 -3.61 -16.44 -26.31
CA ASP A 4 -3.41 -14.98 -26.25
C ASP A 4 -4.11 -14.32 -25.06
N ALA A 5 -5.22 -14.89 -24.58
CA ALA A 5 -5.94 -14.37 -23.41
C ALA A 5 -5.06 -14.43 -22.14
N ARG A 6 -4.31 -15.52 -21.95
CA ARG A 6 -3.40 -15.73 -20.82
C ARG A 6 -2.16 -14.83 -20.86
N ARG A 7 -1.75 -14.37 -22.04
CA ARG A 7 -0.57 -13.51 -22.22
C ARG A 7 -0.90 -12.03 -21.95
N ARG A 8 -2.16 -11.62 -22.13
CA ARG A 8 -2.64 -10.27 -21.85
C ARG A 8 -2.91 -10.00 -20.36
N THR A 9 -3.26 -11.01 -19.57
CA THR A 9 -3.65 -10.83 -18.16
C THR A 9 -2.49 -10.50 -17.23
N ARG A 10 -1.29 -11.04 -17.45
CA ARG A 10 -0.13 -10.81 -16.57
C ARG A 10 0.41 -9.38 -16.60
N ALA A 11 0.41 -8.76 -17.78
CA ALA A 11 0.78 -7.34 -17.92
C ALA A 11 -0.27 -6.42 -17.28
N MET A 12 -1.55 -6.82 -17.34
CA MET A 12 -2.66 -6.09 -16.72
C MET A 12 -2.54 -6.11 -15.18
N VAL A 13 -2.34 -7.28 -14.57
CA VAL A 13 -2.26 -7.39 -13.09
C VAL A 13 -1.13 -6.53 -12.51
N LEU A 14 0.05 -6.51 -13.15
CA LEU A 14 1.17 -5.69 -12.67
C LEU A 14 0.91 -4.19 -12.85
N ASN A 15 0.33 -3.80 -13.99
CA ASN A 15 -0.03 -2.41 -14.24
C ASN A 15 -1.16 -1.95 -13.28
N ASP A 16 -2.13 -2.83 -13.01
CA ASP A 16 -3.26 -2.57 -12.13
C ASP A 16 -2.82 -2.47 -10.67
N LEU A 17 -1.88 -3.31 -10.23
CA LEU A 17 -1.27 -3.22 -8.91
C LEU A 17 -0.52 -1.89 -8.73
N GLY A 18 0.37 -1.56 -9.67
CA GLY A 18 1.13 -0.32 -9.65
C GLY A 18 0.24 0.92 -9.63
N ASN A 19 -0.81 0.91 -10.46
CA ASN A 19 -1.78 2.01 -10.52
C ASN A 19 -2.60 2.15 -9.24
N LYS A 20 -3.05 1.04 -8.63
CA LYS A 20 -3.80 1.06 -7.36
C LYS A 20 -2.96 1.61 -6.21
N ILE A 21 -1.71 1.14 -6.08
CA ILE A 21 -0.80 1.63 -5.03
C ILE A 21 -0.49 3.12 -5.25
N ALA A 22 -0.17 3.52 -6.48
CA ALA A 22 0.11 4.92 -6.80
C ALA A 22 -1.10 5.83 -6.59
N SER A 23 -2.32 5.34 -6.85
CA SER A 23 -3.56 6.07 -6.58
C SER A 23 -3.79 6.23 -5.07
N ALA A 24 -3.61 5.18 -4.28
CA ALA A 24 -3.78 5.24 -2.81
C ALA A 24 -2.79 6.24 -2.17
N LEU A 25 -1.53 6.23 -2.61
CA LEU A 25 -0.51 7.18 -2.14
C LEU A 25 -0.81 8.62 -2.58
N ARG A 26 -1.31 8.83 -3.81
CA ARG A 26 -1.74 10.16 -4.27
C ARG A 26 -2.92 10.70 -3.47
N SER A 27 -3.91 9.86 -3.18
CA SER A 27 -5.04 10.22 -2.32
C SER A 27 -4.55 10.66 -0.94
N LEU A 28 -3.64 9.88 -0.33
CA LEU A 28 -3.03 10.23 0.96
C LEU A 28 -2.34 11.60 0.95
N ASN A 29 -1.65 11.95 -0.14
CA ASN A 29 -0.96 13.24 -0.27
C ASN A 29 -1.95 14.41 -0.40
N ALA A 30 -3.06 14.20 -1.11
CA ALA A 30 -4.10 15.20 -1.33
C ALA A 30 -4.86 15.61 -0.04
N HIS A 31 -4.98 14.70 0.93
CA HIS A 31 -5.69 14.99 2.19
C HIS A 31 -4.84 15.85 3.12
N VAL A 32 -5.35 17.00 3.59
CA VAL A 32 -4.62 17.98 4.41
C VAL A 32 -4.28 17.45 5.81
N VAL A 33 -5.13 16.57 6.36
CA VAL A 33 -4.96 15.90 7.66
C VAL A 33 -4.92 14.40 7.42
N VAL A 34 -4.00 13.71 8.09
CA VAL A 34 -3.91 12.25 8.07
C VAL A 34 -4.52 11.75 9.38
N ASP A 35 -5.66 11.11 9.28
CA ASP A 35 -6.36 10.48 10.40
C ASP A 35 -6.20 8.96 10.35
N GLU A 36 -6.48 8.29 11.47
CA GLU A 36 -6.43 6.83 11.58
C GLU A 36 -7.37 6.14 10.58
N GLU A 37 -8.57 6.70 10.36
CA GLU A 37 -9.53 6.17 9.38
C GLU A 37 -8.97 6.19 7.95
N LEU A 38 -8.24 7.25 7.60
CA LEU A 38 -7.67 7.42 6.27
C LEU A 38 -6.48 6.49 6.05
N LEU A 39 -5.65 6.31 7.08
CA LEU A 39 -4.58 5.32 7.11
C LEU A 39 -5.15 3.92 6.88
N ASP A 40 -6.19 3.57 7.62
CA ASP A 40 -6.77 2.23 7.59
C ASP A 40 -7.50 1.96 6.26
N ALA A 41 -8.11 2.98 5.64
CA ALA A 41 -8.63 2.93 4.29
C ALA A 41 -7.52 2.71 3.23
N CYS A 42 -6.43 3.48 3.28
CA CYS A 42 -5.30 3.31 2.36
C CYS A 42 -4.65 1.92 2.50
N LEU A 43 -4.47 1.44 3.74
CA LEU A 43 -3.93 0.11 4.00
C LEU A 43 -4.84 -1.00 3.48
N LYS A 44 -6.17 -0.83 3.56
CA LYS A 44 -7.14 -1.78 2.97
C LYS A 44 -7.01 -1.85 1.46
N ASP A 45 -6.89 -0.72 0.77
CA ASP A 45 -6.74 -0.68 -0.69
C ASP A 45 -5.44 -1.36 -1.15
N ILE A 46 -4.32 -1.06 -0.48
CA ILE A 46 -3.03 -1.70 -0.75
C ILE A 46 -3.10 -3.21 -0.47
N THR A 47 -3.70 -3.61 0.66
CA THR A 47 -3.88 -5.04 1.03
C THR A 47 -4.70 -5.78 -0.02
N ASN A 48 -5.83 -5.22 -0.45
CA ASN A 48 -6.67 -5.81 -1.49
C ASN A 48 -5.93 -5.95 -2.82
N ALA A 49 -5.10 -4.97 -3.18
CA ALA A 49 -4.30 -5.02 -4.39
C ALA A 49 -3.19 -6.11 -4.30
N LEU A 50 -2.52 -6.22 -3.16
CA LEU A 50 -1.50 -7.26 -2.91
C LEU A 50 -2.10 -8.67 -2.91
N LEU A 51 -3.27 -8.85 -2.30
CA LEU A 51 -3.99 -10.14 -2.30
C LEU A 51 -4.41 -10.55 -3.71
N ALA A 52 -4.85 -9.60 -4.55
CA ALA A 52 -5.17 -9.84 -5.96
C ALA A 52 -3.94 -10.16 -6.82
N SER A 53 -2.73 -9.92 -6.30
CA SER A 53 -1.46 -10.10 -7.01
C SER A 53 -0.70 -11.36 -6.57
N ASP A 54 -1.38 -12.33 -5.96
CA ASP A 54 -0.81 -13.59 -5.44
C ASP A 54 0.26 -13.41 -4.34
N VAL A 55 0.23 -12.32 -3.58
CA VAL A 55 1.11 -12.14 -2.41
C VAL A 55 0.58 -12.97 -1.23
N ALA A 56 1.47 -13.68 -0.54
CA ALA A 56 1.08 -14.54 0.59
C ALA A 56 0.43 -13.75 1.73
N VAL A 57 -0.77 -14.16 2.15
CA VAL A 57 -1.56 -13.51 3.21
C VAL A 57 -0.75 -13.24 4.49
N PRO A 58 0.10 -14.16 5.01
CA PRO A 58 0.89 -13.89 6.21
C PRO A 58 1.87 -12.71 6.05
N LEU A 59 2.41 -12.49 4.84
CA LEU A 59 3.30 -11.37 4.55
C LEU A 59 2.53 -10.05 4.56
N VAL A 60 1.33 -10.03 3.96
CA VAL A 60 0.49 -8.83 3.93
C VAL A 60 0.02 -8.44 5.33
N VAL A 61 -0.34 -9.42 6.17
CA VAL A 61 -0.70 -9.18 7.58
C VAL A 61 0.48 -8.62 8.37
N ARG A 62 1.69 -9.15 8.16
CA ARG A 62 2.92 -8.64 8.80
C ARG A 62 3.20 -7.19 8.38
N MET A 63 3.14 -6.91 7.07
CA MET A 63 3.31 -5.58 6.49
C MET A 63 2.34 -4.58 7.14
N LYS A 64 1.03 -4.92 7.22
CA LYS A 64 0.04 -4.04 7.85
C LYS A 64 0.40 -3.74 9.31
N LYS A 65 0.76 -4.76 10.09
CA LYS A 65 1.15 -4.59 11.51
C LYS A 65 2.41 -3.73 11.67
N ASN A 66 3.39 -3.91 10.79
CA ASN A 66 4.62 -3.13 10.81
C ASN A 66 4.36 -1.66 10.49
N ILE A 67 3.55 -1.37 9.47
CA ILE A 67 3.19 0.01 9.11
C ILE A 67 2.46 0.68 10.28
N VAL A 68 1.44 0.04 10.86
CA VAL A 68 0.70 0.59 12.01
C VAL A 68 1.61 0.81 13.23
N ARG A 69 2.61 -0.05 13.43
CA ARG A 69 3.58 0.11 14.53
C ARG A 69 4.59 1.24 14.27
N GLU A 70 5.04 1.40 13.03
CA GLU A 70 6.01 2.45 12.66
C GLU A 70 5.35 3.82 12.55
N VAL A 71 4.06 3.83 12.23
CA VAL A 71 3.22 5.01 12.16
C VAL A 71 2.61 5.24 13.54
N ASP A 72 3.39 5.86 14.41
CA ASP A 72 2.97 6.20 15.77
C ASP A 72 1.93 7.34 15.70
N LEU A 73 0.66 7.00 15.93
CA LEU A 73 -0.50 7.90 15.84
C LEU A 73 -0.35 9.13 16.76
N ASP A 74 0.37 8.99 17.87
CA ASP A 74 0.65 10.09 18.81
C ASP A 74 1.53 11.19 18.20
N ASN A 75 2.36 10.88 17.21
CA ASN A 75 3.18 11.88 16.49
C ASN A 75 2.47 12.48 15.26
N MET A 76 1.31 11.93 14.89
CA MET A 76 0.54 12.33 13.71
C MET A 76 -0.09 13.73 13.88
N ALA A 77 -0.27 14.17 15.13
CA ALA A 77 -0.76 15.50 15.52
C ALA A 77 0.13 16.67 15.05
N SER A 78 1.38 16.40 14.64
CA SER A 78 2.29 17.47 14.17
C SER A 78 2.01 17.94 12.73
N GLY A 79 1.06 17.33 12.01
CA GLY A 79 0.45 17.79 10.75
C GLY A 79 1.36 17.81 9.50
N MET A 80 2.60 18.30 9.62
CA MET A 80 3.50 18.53 8.50
C MET A 80 4.43 17.33 8.20
N ASN A 81 4.67 16.46 9.20
CA ASN A 81 5.56 15.30 9.07
C ASN A 81 4.83 13.96 8.95
N ALA A 82 3.57 13.87 9.37
CA ALA A 82 2.78 12.64 9.38
C ALA A 82 2.70 11.96 8.00
N LYS A 83 2.44 12.75 6.94
CA LYS A 83 2.35 12.26 5.56
C LYS A 83 3.64 11.59 5.08
N LYS A 84 4.77 12.27 5.29
CA LYS A 84 6.09 11.77 4.87
C LYS A 84 6.51 10.53 5.65
N VAL A 85 6.16 10.47 6.94
CA VAL A 85 6.40 9.29 7.78
C VAL A 85 5.61 8.10 7.26
N LEU A 86 4.33 8.30 6.96
CA LEU A 86 3.47 7.25 6.43
C LEU A 86 3.93 6.77 5.05
N GLU A 87 4.22 7.69 4.14
CA GLU A 87 4.74 7.36 2.80
C GLU A 87 6.05 6.56 2.89
N ARG A 88 6.97 6.96 3.77
CA ARG A 88 8.21 6.23 4.02
C ARG A 88 7.97 4.85 4.61
N ALA A 89 7.08 4.73 5.58
CA ALA A 89 6.75 3.45 6.21
C ALA A 89 6.16 2.47 5.18
N VAL A 90 5.20 2.93 4.36
CA VAL A 90 4.60 2.13 3.29
C VAL A 90 5.65 1.73 2.25
N PHE A 91 6.48 2.67 1.78
CA PHE A 91 7.52 2.38 0.79
C PHE A 91 8.57 1.39 1.30
N LYS A 92 9.00 1.56 2.55
CA LYS A 92 9.95 0.67 3.22
C LYS A 92 9.40 -0.75 3.33
N GLU A 93 8.16 -0.90 3.76
CA GLU A 93 7.53 -2.22 3.91
C GLU A 93 7.26 -2.88 2.55
N LEU A 94 6.81 -2.13 1.53
CA LEU A 94 6.67 -2.65 0.16
C LEU A 94 8.02 -3.10 -0.42
N THR A 95 9.10 -2.35 -0.17
CA THR A 95 10.45 -2.73 -0.60
C THR A 95 10.96 -3.96 0.17
N ALA A 96 10.64 -4.07 1.46
CA ALA A 96 10.98 -5.24 2.27
C ALA A 96 10.28 -6.52 1.80
N LEU A 97 9.10 -6.41 1.18
CA LEU A 97 8.43 -7.54 0.54
C LEU A 97 9.13 -8.02 -0.75
N LEU A 98 9.88 -7.16 -1.43
CA LEU A 98 10.62 -7.49 -2.66
C LEU A 98 12.04 -7.98 -2.40
N ASN A 99 12.67 -7.50 -1.33
CA ASN A 99 14.05 -7.84 -0.95
C ASN A 99 14.15 -8.99 0.06
N GLY A 100 13.04 -9.67 0.35
CA GLY A 100 12.95 -10.80 1.29
C GLY A 100 13.24 -12.14 0.65
#